data_AF-A0A7C5N2L7-F1
#
_entry.id   AF-A0A7C5N2L7-F1
#
_cell.length_a   1.000
_cell.length_b   1.000
_cell.length_c   1.000
_cell.angle_alpha   90.00
_cell.angle_beta   90.00
_cell.angle_gamma   90.00
#
_symmetry.space_group_name_H-M   'P 1'
#
loop_
_entity.id
_entity.type
_entity.pdbx_description
1 polymer ?
#
loop_
_entity_poly.entity_id
_entity_poly.type
_entity_poly.pdbx_seq_one_letter_code
_entity_poly.pdbx_strand_id
1 'polypeptide(L)'
;MSSDSYDPVASPWARPAVSAPMGKCTEELKCLVDEETRNAVSALAWAADMSVSEYLRRLVWGHVWGHGTLLRLQAARTKGRSGTGQEAGAGDV
;
A
#
# COMPACT_ATOMS: atom_id res chain seq x y z
N MET A 1 -8.53 38.27 38.43
CA MET A 1 -8.52 38.08 36.96
C MET A 1 -8.51 36.58 36.73
N SER A 2 -9.68 35.99 36.51
CA SER A 2 -9.83 34.54 36.34
C SER A 2 -9.53 34.20 34.89
N SER A 3 -8.55 33.33 34.66
CA SER A 3 -8.20 32.81 33.33
C SER A 3 -9.22 31.73 32.95
N ASP A 4 -10.23 32.11 32.17
CA ASP A 4 -11.11 31.14 31.51
C ASP A 4 -10.28 30.30 30.53
N SER A 5 -10.07 29.03 30.87
CA SER A 5 -9.45 28.03 30.02
C SER A 5 -10.39 27.71 28.86
N TYR A 6 -10.03 28.10 27.65
CA TYR A 6 -10.72 27.69 26.43
C TYR A 6 -10.51 26.18 26.22
N ASP A 7 -11.55 25.38 26.49
CA ASP A 7 -11.59 23.96 26.17
C ASP A 7 -12.23 23.78 24.77
N PRO A 8 -11.45 23.45 23.73
CA PRO A 8 -11.97 23.35 22.36
C PRO A 8 -12.97 22.20 22.16
N VAL A 9 -13.10 21.28 23.14
CA VAL A 9 -14.04 20.15 23.08
C VAL A 9 -15.44 20.54 23.57
N ALA A 10 -15.57 21.62 24.34
CA ALA A 10 -16.83 22.02 24.98
C ALA A 10 -17.76 22.89 24.11
N SER A 11 -17.35 23.30 22.90
CA SER A 11 -18.18 24.15 22.04
C SER A 11 -19.27 23.34 21.34
N PRO A 12 -20.57 23.57 21.61
CA PRO A 12 -21.67 22.89 20.93
C PRO A 12 -21.79 23.25 19.44
N TRP A 13 -20.96 24.18 18.94
CA TRP A 13 -20.85 24.54 17.54
C TRP A 13 -19.68 23.87 16.81
N ALA A 14 -18.88 23.04 17.50
CA ALA A 14 -17.87 22.22 16.84
C ALA A 14 -18.56 21.13 16.02
N ARG A 15 -18.75 21.41 14.72
CA ARG A 15 -19.22 20.40 13.77
C ARG A 15 -18.15 19.32 13.66
N PRO A 16 -18.49 18.02 13.71
CA PRO A 16 -17.54 16.99 13.31
C PRO A 16 -17.08 17.33 11.90
N ALA A 17 -15.76 17.39 11.68
CA ALA A 17 -15.20 17.64 10.38
C ALA A 17 -15.72 16.56 9.42
N VAL A 18 -16.76 16.91 8.66
CA VAL A 18 -17.33 16.08 7.62
C VAL A 18 -16.19 15.76 6.67
N SER A 19 -15.81 14.49 6.64
CA SER A 19 -14.83 13.95 5.72
C SER A 19 -15.19 14.38 4.30
N ALA A 20 -14.17 14.79 3.55
CA ALA A 20 -14.31 15.22 2.16
C ALA A 20 -15.20 14.23 1.37
N PRO A 21 -16.01 14.72 0.40
CA PRO A 21 -16.97 13.89 -0.35
C PRO A 21 -16.36 12.72 -1.16
N MET A 22 -15.02 12.65 -1.27
CA MET A 22 -14.29 11.52 -1.86
C MET A 22 -13.66 10.55 -0.84
N GLY A 23 -13.87 10.75 0.47
CA GLY A 23 -13.17 10.02 1.51
C GLY A 23 -11.65 10.28 1.47
N LYS A 24 -10.91 9.60 2.35
CA LYS A 24 -9.45 9.52 2.18
C LYS A 24 -9.19 8.40 1.17
N CYS A 25 -8.43 8.65 0.11
CA CYS A 25 -7.95 7.58 -0.80
C CYS A 25 -6.83 6.74 -0.15
N THR A 26 -6.95 6.49 1.15
CA THR A 26 -5.98 5.78 1.97
C THR A 26 -6.76 4.94 2.97
N GLU A 27 -6.45 3.65 3.01
CA GLU A 27 -6.98 2.72 4.00
C GLU A 27 -5.93 2.43 5.08
N GLU A 28 -6.40 2.17 6.30
CA GLU A 28 -5.52 1.81 7.41
C GLU A 28 -5.21 0.32 7.38
N LEU A 29 -3.91 -0.03 7.41
CA LEU A 29 -3.46 -1.42 7.51
C LEU A 29 -2.90 -1.67 8.91
N LYS A 30 -3.57 -2.53 9.68
CA LYS A 30 -3.13 -2.96 11.01
C LYS A 30 -2.47 -4.33 10.88
N CYS A 31 -1.25 -4.47 11.40
CA CYS A 31 -0.53 -5.73 11.43
C CYS A 31 0.10 -5.94 12.81
N LEU A 32 0.18 -7.22 13.21
CA LEU A 32 0.92 -7.63 14.39
C LEU A 32 2.29 -8.12 13.92
N VAL A 33 3.34 -7.64 14.58
CA VAL A 33 4.72 -8.03 14.35
C VAL A 33 5.38 -8.26 15.70
N ASP A 34 6.36 -9.15 15.73
CA ASP A 34 7.23 -9.30 16.89
C ASP A 34 8.05 -8.02 17.14
N GLU A 35 8.55 -7.90 18.36
CA GLU A 35 9.26 -6.70 18.79
C GLU A 35 10.58 -6.47 18.03
N GLU A 36 11.29 -7.54 17.71
CA GLU A 36 12.54 -7.49 16.97
C GLU A 36 12.32 -6.91 15.57
N THR A 37 11.30 -7.41 14.86
CA THR A 37 10.89 -6.88 13.56
C THR A 37 10.51 -5.40 13.65
N ARG A 38 9.73 -4.99 14.66
CA ARG A 38 9.36 -3.56 14.84
C ARG A 38 10.60 -2.67 15.02
N ASN A 39 11.55 -3.13 15.83
CA ASN A 39 12.78 -2.39 16.11
C ASN A 39 13.67 -2.30 14.87
N ALA A 40 13.81 -3.40 14.12
CA ALA A 40 14.56 -3.43 12.86
C ALA A 40 13.96 -2.48 11.82
N VAL A 41 12.64 -2.47 11.64
CA VAL A 41 11.96 -1.52 10.73
C VAL A 41 12.22 -0.07 11.16
N SER A 42 12.19 0.21 12.47
CA SER A 42 12.44 1.55 12.99
C SER A 42 13.86 2.02 12.72
N ALA A 43 14.86 1.14 12.91
CA ALA A 43 16.25 1.42 12.61
C ALA A 43 16.48 1.67 11.11
N LEU A 44 15.85 0.87 10.25
CA LEU A 44 15.94 1.03 8.79
C LEU A 44 15.27 2.32 8.30
N ALA A 45 14.11 2.67 8.87
CA ALA A 45 13.44 3.93 8.56
C ALA A 45 14.31 5.13 8.94
N TRP A 46 14.94 5.08 10.12
CA TRP A 46 15.89 6.10 10.57
C TRP A 46 17.11 6.20 9.64
N ALA A 47 17.70 5.07 9.26
CA ALA A 47 18.84 5.05 8.33
C ALA A 47 18.49 5.58 6.92
N ALA A 48 17.22 5.51 6.54
CA ALA A 48 16.70 6.04 5.28
C ALA A 48 16.21 7.51 5.37
N ASP A 49 16.35 8.16 6.53
CA ASP A 49 15.81 9.50 6.82
C ASP A 49 14.31 9.62 6.53
N MET A 50 13.54 8.60 6.93
CA MET A 50 12.10 8.50 6.70
C MET A 50 11.35 8.21 8.00
N SER A 51 10.08 8.61 8.05
CA SER A 51 9.17 8.11 9.08
C SER A 51 8.90 6.62 8.88
N VAL A 52 8.65 5.88 9.98
CA VAL A 52 8.32 4.44 9.92
C VAL A 52 7.15 4.17 8.99
N SER A 53 6.09 4.99 9.04
CA SER A 53 4.91 4.85 8.18
C SER A 53 5.20 5.11 6.70
N GLU A 54 6.14 6.00 6.39
CA GLU A 54 6.56 6.26 5.01
C GLU A 54 7.45 5.16 4.47
N TYR A 55 8.40 4.70 5.29
CA TYR A 55 9.26 3.57 4.97
C TYR A 55 8.44 2.31 4.66
N LEU A 56 7.46 1.98 5.51
CA LEU A 56 6.56 0.85 5.29
C LEU A 56 5.71 1.01 4.03
N ARG A 57 5.16 2.20 3.75
CA ARG A 57 4.42 2.45 2.51
C ARG A 57 5.28 2.24 1.28
N ARG A 58 6.54 2.72 1.30
CA ARG A 58 7.50 2.54 0.21
C ARG A 58 7.84 1.07 0.01
N LEU A 59 8.06 0.33 1.10
CA LEU A 59 8.34 -1.11 1.05
C LEU A 59 7.16 -1.88 0.45
N VAL A 60 5.94 -1.61 0.93
CA VAL A 60 4.71 -2.24 0.42
C VAL A 60 4.50 -1.91 -1.06
N TRP A 61 4.66 -0.65 -1.47
CA TRP A 61 4.56 -0.29 -2.89
C TRP A 61 5.62 -0.99 -3.73
N GLY A 62 6.87 -0.98 -3.32
CA GLY A 62 7.95 -1.66 -4.04
C GLY A 62 7.66 -3.15 -4.20
N HIS A 63 7.17 -3.79 -3.15
CA HIS A 63 6.81 -5.20 -3.19
C HIS A 63 5.59 -5.47 -4.07
N VAL A 64 4.47 -4.76 -3.86
CA VAL A 64 3.22 -4.98 -4.60
C VAL A 64 3.39 -4.68 -6.08
N TRP A 65 4.00 -3.54 -6.42
CA TRP A 65 4.18 -3.17 -7.83
C TRP A 65 5.28 -3.98 -8.50
N GLY A 66 6.39 -4.25 -7.81
CA GLY A 66 7.45 -5.10 -8.35
C GLY A 66 6.98 -6.54 -8.56
N HIS A 67 6.52 -7.18 -7.48
CA HIS A 67 6.11 -8.58 -7.50
C HIS A 67 4.81 -8.80 -8.30
N GLY A 68 3.82 -7.92 -8.15
CA GLY A 68 2.58 -7.98 -8.92
C GLY A 68 2.81 -7.82 -10.42
N THR A 69 3.73 -6.95 -10.83
CA THR A 69 4.10 -6.80 -12.25
C THR A 69 4.77 -8.07 -12.76
N LEU A 70 5.69 -8.66 -11.99
CA LEU A 70 6.34 -9.92 -12.37
C LEU A 70 5.34 -11.08 -12.51
N LEU A 71 4.41 -11.22 -11.57
CA LEU A 71 3.35 -12.23 -11.65
C LEU A 71 2.46 -12.04 -12.87
N ARG A 72 2.07 -10.79 -13.18
CA ARG A 72 1.31 -10.47 -14.41
C ARG A 72 2.09 -10.82 -15.66
N LEU A 73 3.38 -10.51 -15.72
CA LEU A 73 4.25 -10.86 -16.85
C LEU A 73 4.40 -12.38 -17.00
N GLN A 74 4.55 -13.11 -15.89
CA GLN A 74 4.60 -14.57 -15.91
C GLN A 74 3.29 -15.17 -16.40
N ALA A 75 2.14 -14.68 -15.92
CA ALA A 75 0.82 -15.11 -16.36
C ALA A 75 0.57 -14.80 -17.86
N ALA A 76 1.08 -13.67 -18.36
CA ALA A 76 1.02 -13.34 -19.79
C ALA A 76 1.89 -14.28 -20.63
N ARG A 77 3.09 -14.64 -20.14
CA ARG A 77 3.98 -15.60 -20.81
C ARG A 77 3.40 -17.01 -20.87
N THR A 78 2.73 -17.47 -19.82
CA THR A 78 2.07 -18.78 -19.82
C THR A 78 0.82 -18.80 -20.71
N LYS A 79 0.04 -17.71 -20.75
CA LYS A 79 -1.08 -17.57 -21.72
C LYS A 79 -0.61 -17.55 -23.16
N GLY A 80 0.49 -16.85 -23.48
CA GLY A 80 1.04 -16.78 -24.84
C GLY A 80 1.69 -18.08 -25.33
N ARG A 81 2.12 -18.96 -24.43
CA ARG A 81 2.72 -20.26 -24.77
C ARG A 81 1.72 -21.38 -25.03
N SER A 82 0.44 -21.17 -24.73
CA SER A 82 -0.59 -22.20 -24.89
C SER A 82 -1.25 -22.22 -26.29
N GLY A 83 -0.77 -21.41 -27.25
CA GLY A 83 -1.38 -21.28 -28.58
C GLY A 83 -0.43 -21.33 -29.78
N THR A 84 0.87 -21.54 -29.58
CA THR A 84 1.83 -21.74 -30.70
C THR A 84 2.51 -23.08 -30.54
N GLY A 85 1.71 -24.14 -30.64
CA GLY A 85 2.14 -25.51 -30.74
C GLY A 85 1.31 -26.20 -31.82
N GLN A 86 1.84 -26.19 -33.04
CA GLN A 86 1.58 -27.14 -34.12
C GLN A 86 0.31 -26.96 -34.97
N GLU A 87 0.32 -25.98 -35.88
CA GLU A 87 -0.34 -26.12 -37.19
C GLU A 87 0.61 -25.63 -38.29
N ALA A 88 1.42 -26.54 -38.83
CA ALA A 88 2.10 -26.38 -40.11
C ALA A 88 2.53 -27.74 -40.66
N GLY A 89 1.69 -28.31 -41.53
CA GLY A 89 1.95 -29.50 -42.37
C GLY A 89 0.80 -30.50 -42.26
N ALA A 90 0.04 -30.85 -43.30
CA ALA A 90 0.06 -30.62 -44.74
C ALA A 90 -1.43 -30.67 -45.20
N GLY A 91 -1.92 -29.85 -46.13
CA GLY A 91 -1.51 -29.79 -47.52
C GLY A 91 -2.31 -30.83 -48.32
N ASP A 92 -3.36 -30.36 -49.00
CA ASP A 92 -4.11 -31.04 -50.08
C ASP A 92 -3.21 -31.93 -50.96
N VAL A 93 -3.60 -33.19 -51.17
CA VAL A 93 -3.83 -33.94 -52.44
C VAL A 93 -4.14 -35.40 -52.11
#